data_AF-A0A946TYH9-F1
#
_entry.id   AF-A0A946TYH9-F1
#
_cell.length_a   1.000
_cell.length_b   1.000
_cell.length_c   1.000
_cell.angle_alpha   90.00
_cell.angle_beta   90.00
_cell.angle_gamma   90.00
#
_symmetry.space_group_name_H-M   'P 1'
#
loop_
_entity.id
_entity.type
_entity.pdbx_description
1 polymer ?
#
loop_
_entity_poly.entity_id
_entity_poly.type
_entity_poly.pdbx_seq_one_letter_code
_entity_poly.pdbx_strand_id
1 'polypeptide(L)'
;MRSYIILLLLCLFCEPLIASRQFFKNNCTECHDSESAKGGLNLEDFDADFSVSSSVDVWQRVLEQLETRQMPPKKRPRPNFSDQKKLTSWIREEFAKK
;
A
#
# COMPACT_ATOMS: atom_id res chain seq x y z
N MET A 1 -22.82 -2.64 -35.71
CA MET A 1 -22.51 -3.64 -34.68
C MET A 1 -21.04 -4.03 -34.82
N ARG A 2 -20.29 -4.11 -33.71
CA ARG A 2 -18.84 -4.40 -33.59
C ARG A 2 -17.88 -3.21 -33.60
N SER A 3 -18.03 -2.29 -32.63
CA SER A 3 -16.94 -1.36 -32.27
C SER A 3 -16.72 -1.19 -30.76
N TYR A 4 -17.28 -2.08 -29.93
CA TYR A 4 -17.13 -2.01 -28.46
C TYR A 4 -16.05 -2.92 -27.87
N ILE A 5 -15.32 -3.69 -28.69
CA ILE A 5 -14.39 -4.73 -28.21
C ILE A 5 -12.98 -4.18 -27.91
N ILE A 6 -12.61 -2.99 -28.38
CA ILE A 6 -11.25 -2.44 -28.20
C ILE A 6 -11.13 -1.55 -26.94
N LEU A 7 -12.25 -1.09 -26.35
CA LEU A 7 -12.23 -0.28 -25.12
C LEU A 7 -12.10 -1.09 -23.81
N LEU A 8 -12.14 -2.43 -23.89
CA LEU A 8 -12.11 -3.34 -22.73
C LEU A 8 -10.72 -3.91 -22.43
N LEU A 9 -9.70 -3.62 -23.25
CA LEU A 9 -8.37 -4.25 -23.15
C LEU A 9 -7.29 -3.38 -22.49
N LEU A 10 -7.55 -2.10 -22.21
CA LEU A 10 -6.60 -1.19 -21.54
C LEU A 10 -6.77 -1.11 -20.00
N CYS A 11 -7.73 -1.83 -19.40
CA CYS A 11 -7.90 -1.87 -17.94
C CYS A 11 -7.29 -3.12 -17.27
N LEU A 12 -6.80 -4.12 -18.02
CA LEU A 12 -6.24 -5.35 -17.44
C LEU A 12 -4.91 -5.14 -16.67
N PHE A 13 -4.29 -3.96 -16.77
CA PHE A 13 -3.07 -3.62 -16.04
C PHE A 13 -3.28 -2.64 -14.86
N CYS A 14 -4.48 -2.09 -14.66
CA CYS A 14 -4.73 -1.11 -13.58
C CYS A 14 -5.28 -1.72 -12.28
N GLU A 15 -5.80 -2.95 -12.36
CA GLU A 15 -6.35 -3.72 -11.22
C GLU A 15 -5.45 -3.76 -9.96
N PRO A 16 -4.13 -4.06 -10.04
CA PRO A 16 -3.32 -4.21 -8.82
C PRO A 16 -3.05 -2.89 -8.08
N LEU A 17 -3.04 -1.76 -8.80
CA LEU A 17 -2.73 -0.45 -8.20
C LEU A 17 -3.94 0.15 -7.45
N ILE A 18 -5.16 -0.09 -7.94
CA ILE A 18 -6.38 0.40 -7.28
C ILE A 18 -6.61 -0.38 -5.97
N ALA A 19 -6.40 -1.70 -6.00
CA ALA A 19 -6.56 -2.56 -4.83
C ALA A 19 -5.58 -2.21 -3.70
N SER A 20 -4.32 -1.88 -4.04
CA SER A 20 -3.32 -1.44 -3.06
C SER A 20 -3.68 -0.07 -2.46
N ARG A 21 -4.01 0.95 -3.28
CA ARG A 21 -4.46 2.26 -2.75
C ARG A 21 -5.67 2.15 -1.83
N GLN A 22 -6.67 1.35 -2.20
CA GLN A 22 -7.85 1.15 -1.36
C GLN A 22 -7.51 0.45 -0.05
N PHE A 23 -6.54 -0.48 -0.05
CA PHE A 23 -6.04 -1.11 1.17
C PHE A 23 -5.44 -0.07 2.14
N PHE A 24 -4.55 0.80 1.66
CA PHE A 24 -3.95 1.85 2.49
C PHE A 24 -5.00 2.82 3.03
N LYS A 25 -5.93 3.24 2.18
CA LYS A 25 -7.03 4.12 2.57
C LYS A 25 -7.92 3.50 3.65
N ASN A 26 -8.16 2.20 3.59
CA ASN A 26 -9.04 1.53 4.54
C ASN A 26 -8.35 1.12 5.85
N ASN A 27 -7.03 0.94 5.85
CA ASN A 27 -6.32 0.29 6.95
C ASN A 27 -5.17 1.12 7.55
N CYS A 28 -4.73 2.18 6.88
CA CYS A 28 -3.53 2.93 7.27
C CYS A 28 -3.80 4.42 7.48
N THR A 29 -4.59 5.05 6.60
CA THR A 29 -4.78 6.52 6.63
C THR A 29 -5.58 7.00 7.83
N GLU A 30 -6.40 6.17 8.49
CA GLU A 30 -7.11 6.56 9.73
C GLU A 30 -6.18 6.97 10.90
N CYS A 31 -4.89 6.68 10.79
CA CYS A 31 -3.87 7.06 11.78
C CYS A 31 -2.65 7.73 11.16
N HIS A 32 -2.40 7.50 9.88
CA HIS A 32 -1.24 7.99 9.12
C HIS A 32 -1.70 8.88 7.97
N ASP A 33 -2.53 9.88 8.26
CA ASP A 33 -2.95 10.95 7.34
C ASP A 33 -2.18 12.25 7.63
N SER A 34 -2.50 13.32 6.90
CA SER A 34 -1.88 14.63 7.11
C SER A 34 -2.24 15.28 8.44
N GLU A 35 -3.41 14.95 9.00
CA GLU A 35 -3.89 15.53 10.27
C GLU A 35 -3.30 14.82 11.49
N SER A 36 -3.35 13.49 11.53
CA SER A 36 -2.91 12.68 12.67
C SER A 36 -1.42 12.37 12.64
N ALA A 37 -0.88 12.08 11.45
CA ALA A 37 0.53 11.75 11.18
C ALA A 37 1.20 10.86 12.25
N LYS A 38 0.51 9.84 12.78
CA LYS A 38 1.02 9.05 13.92
C LYS A 38 2.33 8.38 13.55
N GLY A 39 3.29 8.41 14.48
CA GLY A 39 4.63 7.89 14.22
C GLY A 39 5.42 8.67 13.17
N GLY A 40 4.99 9.90 12.83
CA GLY A 40 5.64 10.76 11.84
C GLY A 40 5.45 10.29 10.40
N LEU A 41 4.38 9.54 10.12
CA LEU A 41 4.09 8.98 8.80
C LEU A 41 2.74 9.52 8.30
N ASN A 42 2.76 10.08 7.09
CA ASN A 42 1.58 10.50 6.34
C ASN A 42 1.52 9.68 5.03
N LEU A 43 0.37 9.04 4.77
CA LEU A 43 0.09 8.17 3.64
C LEU A 43 -1.04 8.71 2.73
N GLU A 44 -1.50 9.95 2.94
CA GLU A 44 -2.69 10.51 2.29
C GLU A 44 -2.46 10.79 0.78
N ASP A 45 -1.26 11.24 0.42
CA ASP A 45 -0.83 11.52 -0.96
C ASP A 45 0.29 10.57 -1.43
N PHE A 46 0.30 9.33 -0.91
CA PHE A 46 1.50 8.50 -0.97
C PHE A 46 1.79 7.96 -2.38
N ASP A 47 2.78 8.55 -3.05
CA ASP A 47 3.49 7.94 -4.18
C ASP A 47 4.60 7.04 -3.65
N ALA A 48 4.43 5.73 -3.85
CA ALA A 48 5.39 4.72 -3.42
C ALA A 48 6.60 4.67 -4.37
N ASP A 49 7.39 5.73 -4.35
CA ASP A 49 8.61 5.84 -5.14
C ASP A 49 9.80 5.21 -4.41
N PHE A 50 10.10 3.95 -4.73
CA PHE A 50 11.23 3.21 -4.15
C PHE A 50 12.60 3.60 -4.75
N SER A 51 12.65 4.53 -5.72
CA SER A 51 13.90 5.06 -6.25
C SER A 51 14.57 6.05 -5.29
N VAL A 52 13.78 6.73 -4.45
CA VAL A 52 14.24 7.73 -3.48
C VAL A 52 14.65 7.06 -2.16
N SER A 53 15.82 7.41 -1.63
CA SER A 53 16.37 6.80 -0.39
C SER A 53 15.47 7.01 0.84
N SER A 54 14.93 8.22 1.02
CA SER A 54 14.05 8.52 2.16
C SER A 54 12.75 7.70 2.12
N SER A 55 12.24 7.41 0.93
CA SER A 55 11.06 6.54 0.75
C SER A 55 11.39 5.08 1.09
N VAL A 56 12.56 4.59 0.68
CA VAL A 56 13.05 3.24 1.02
C VAL A 56 13.11 3.04 2.54
N ASP A 57 13.67 4.00 3.28
CA ASP A 57 13.76 3.92 4.75
C ASP A 57 12.38 3.84 5.42
N VAL A 58 11.41 4.63 4.92
CA VAL A 58 10.02 4.59 5.39
C VAL A 58 9.41 3.21 5.12
N TRP A 59 9.54 2.69 3.90
CA TRP A 59 8.95 1.40 3.53
C TRP A 59 9.59 0.21 4.24
N GLN A 60 10.88 0.29 4.57
CA GLN A 60 11.53 -0.73 5.36
C GLN A 60 10.92 -0.80 6.76
N ARG A 61 10.68 0.37 7.38
CA ARG A 61 10.00 0.47 8.68
C ARG A 61 8.54 0.00 8.60
N VAL A 62 7.82 0.36 7.54
CA VAL A 62 6.44 -0.11 7.32
C VAL A 62 6.41 -1.64 7.20
N LEU A 63 7.30 -2.22 6.39
CA LEU A 63 7.40 -3.66 6.22
C LEU A 63 7.68 -4.37 7.55
N GLU A 64 8.65 -3.89 8.33
CA GLU A 64 8.98 -4.44 9.65
C GLU A 64 7.77 -4.39 10.61
N GLN A 65 7.07 -3.26 10.65
CA GLN A 65 5.89 -3.09 11.51
C GLN A 65 4.72 -4.02 11.13
N LEU A 66 4.57 -4.32 9.85
CA LEU A 66 3.59 -5.28 9.34
C LEU A 66 4.00 -6.72 9.66
N GLU A 67 5.25 -7.10 9.40
CA GLU A 67 5.79 -8.45 9.64
C GLU A 67 5.79 -8.82 11.12
N THR A 68 6.17 -7.88 11.98
CA THR A 68 6.13 -8.04 13.45
C THR A 68 4.73 -7.93 14.03
N ARG A 69 3.72 -7.66 13.19
CA ARG A 69 2.31 -7.43 13.58
C ARG A 69 2.16 -6.39 14.68
N GLN A 70 3.02 -5.37 14.68
CA GLN A 70 2.88 -4.20 15.54
C GLN A 70 1.83 -3.23 14.96
N MET A 71 1.72 -3.18 13.63
CA MET A 71 0.69 -2.43 12.91
C MET A 71 -0.33 -3.36 12.22
N PRO A 72 -1.63 -3.00 12.25
CA PRO A 72 -2.24 -1.96 13.10
C PRO A 72 -2.09 -2.25 14.61
N PRO A 73 -2.13 -1.22 15.47
CA PRO A 73 -2.03 -1.37 16.92
C PRO A 73 -3.09 -2.33 17.45
N LYS A 74 -2.84 -3.01 18.57
CA LYS A 74 -3.73 -4.06 19.12
C LYS A 74 -5.18 -3.62 19.33
N LYS A 75 -5.43 -2.31 19.52
CA LYS A 75 -6.77 -1.72 19.72
C LYS A 75 -7.51 -1.40 18.42
N ARG A 76 -6.90 -1.63 17.25
CA ARG A 76 -7.49 -1.38 15.94
C ARG A 76 -7.80 -2.70 15.21
N PRO A 77 -8.83 -2.74 14.36
CA PRO A 77 -9.08 -3.88 13.49
C PRO A 77 -7.84 -4.18 12.66
N ARG A 78 -7.46 -5.46 12.59
CA ARG A 78 -6.36 -5.90 11.74
C ARG A 78 -6.91 -6.43 10.43
N PRO A 79 -6.27 -6.12 9.29
CA PRO A 79 -6.56 -6.80 8.04
C PRO A 79 -6.43 -8.31 8.22
N ASN A 80 -7.18 -9.06 7.42
CA ASN A 80 -6.98 -10.51 7.37
C ASN A 80 -5.56 -10.83 6.87
N PHE A 81 -5.10 -12.05 7.15
CA PHE A 81 -3.74 -12.48 6.78
C PHE A 81 -3.48 -12.44 5.27
N SER A 82 -4.50 -12.68 4.43
CA SER A 82 -4.34 -12.66 2.97
C SER A 82 -3.99 -11.27 2.47
N ASP A 83 -4.71 -10.25 2.93
CA ASP A 83 -4.47 -8.88 2.49
C ASP A 83 -3.17 -8.30 3.08
N GLN A 84 -2.84 -8.65 4.33
CA GLN A 84 -1.52 -8.32 4.90
C GLN A 84 -0.38 -8.97 4.09
N LYS A 85 -0.55 -10.23 3.66
CA LYS A 85 0.43 -10.92 2.84
C LYS A 85 0.59 -10.25 1.47
N LYS A 86 -0.52 -9.93 0.79
CA LYS A 86 -0.47 -9.20 -0.50
C LYS A 86 0.29 -7.89 -0.38
N LEU A 87 0.03 -7.12 0.67
CA LEU A 87 0.73 -5.86 0.92
C LEU A 87 2.24 -6.07 1.12
N THR A 88 2.63 -6.96 2.03
CA THR A 88 4.06 -7.21 2.30
C THR A 88 4.78 -7.81 1.09
N SER A 89 4.10 -8.64 0.29
CA SER A 89 4.65 -9.12 -1.00
C SER A 89 4.89 -7.97 -1.97
N TRP A 90 3.93 -7.07 -2.15
CA TRP A 90 4.08 -5.91 -3.02
C TRP A 90 5.27 -5.03 -2.59
N ILE A 91 5.41 -4.71 -1.29
CA ILE A 91 6.55 -3.92 -0.80
C ILE A 91 7.89 -4.60 -1.13
N ARG A 92 7.99 -5.93 -0.94
CA ARG A 92 9.20 -6.69 -1.26
C ARG A 92 9.51 -6.71 -2.75
N GLU A 93 8.48 -6.83 -3.60
CA GLU A 93 8.64 -6.77 -5.05
C GLU A 93 9.13 -5.39 -5.50
N GLU A 94 8.63 -4.30 -4.92
CA GLU A 94 9.14 -2.95 -5.21
C GLU A 94 10.60 -2.79 -4.78
N PHE A 95 10.99 -3.32 -3.61
CA PHE A 95 12.40 -3.35 -3.20
C PHE A 95 13.28 -4.15 -4.16
N ALA A 96 12.78 -5.24 -4.74
CA ALA A 96 13.53 -6.09 -5.66
C ALA A 96 13.70 -5.51 -7.07
N LYS A 97 12.93 -4.46 -7.43
CA LYS A 97 13.05 -3.77 -8.73
C LYS A 97 14.17 -2.72 -8.76
N LYS A 98 14.75 -2.39 -7.59
CA LYS A 98 15.84 -1.43 -7.44
C LYS A 98 17.20 -2.10 -7.64
#